data_AF-A0A7X7DHR7-F1
#
_entry.id   AF-A0A7X7DHR7-F1
#
_cell.length_a   1.000
_cell.length_b   1.000
_cell.length_c   1.000
_cell.angle_alpha   90.00
_cell.angle_beta   90.00
_cell.angle_gamma   90.00
#
_symmetry.space_group_name_H-M   'P 1'
#
loop_
_entity.id
_entity.type
_entity.pdbx_description
1 polymer ?
#
loop_
_entity_poly.entity_id
_entity_poly.type
_entity_poly.pdbx_seq_one_letter_code
_entity_poly.pdbx_strand_id
1 'polypeptide(L)'
;MKNLKNAAIVASVVVAAGIVFALKQTQKKPAASVPATAAESVADEGGARQPAALPRLVDLGADKCIPCKQMAPILEELKTAYAGQLEVEFIDVWKNPDAGSQYGIRVIPTQIFY
;
A
#
# COMPACT_ATOMS: atom_id res chain seq x y z
N MET A 1 -19.61 34.04 37.27
CA MET A 1 -20.37 32.90 36.67
C MET A 1 -20.00 32.58 35.21
N LYS A 2 -19.68 33.56 34.35
CA LYS A 2 -19.26 33.30 32.94
C LYS A 2 -17.97 32.46 32.82
N ASN A 3 -16.98 32.74 33.66
CA ASN A 3 -15.67 32.08 33.59
C ASN A 3 -15.72 30.59 33.97
N LEU A 4 -16.64 30.21 34.88
CA LEU A 4 -16.87 28.81 35.26
C LEU A 4 -17.55 28.02 34.15
N LYS A 5 -18.49 28.65 33.42
CA LYS A 5 -19.14 28.04 32.24
C LYS A 5 -18.14 27.84 31.09
N ASN A 6 -17.26 28.81 30.86
CA ASN A 6 -16.21 28.70 29.84
C ASN A 6 -15.19 27.61 30.21
N ALA A 7 -14.80 27.52 31.48
CA ALA A 7 -13.93 26.44 31.96
C ALA A 7 -14.57 25.05 31.78
N ALA A 8 -15.87 24.92 32.04
CA ALA A 8 -16.60 23.67 31.83
C ALA A 8 -16.70 23.28 30.34
N ILE A 9 -16.87 24.25 29.43
CA ILE A 9 -16.89 24.02 27.98
C ILE A 9 -15.50 23.60 27.47
N VAL A 10 -14.42 24.26 27.93
CA VAL A 10 -13.05 23.88 27.53
C VAL A 10 -12.71 22.49 28.05
N ALA A 11 -13.06 22.17 29.29
CA ALA A 11 -12.85 20.84 29.86
C ALA A 11 -13.62 19.75 29.08
N SER A 12 -14.88 20.00 28.70
CA SER A 12 -15.65 19.02 27.93
C SER A 12 -15.12 18.80 26.52
N VAL A 13 -14.64 19.85 25.85
CA VAL A 13 -14.00 19.74 24.52
C VAL A 13 -12.68 18.97 24.60
N VAL A 14 -11.85 19.23 25.62
CA VAL A 14 -10.58 18.50 25.82
C VAL A 14 -10.83 17.02 26.12
N VAL A 15 -11.82 16.71 26.96
CA VAL A 15 -12.22 15.32 27.26
C VAL A 15 -12.75 14.62 26.01
N ALA A 16 -13.62 15.28 25.24
CA ALA A 16 -14.13 14.72 23.99
C ALA A 16 -13.00 14.48 22.96
N ALA A 17 -12.08 15.43 22.81
CA ALA A 17 -10.92 15.28 21.92
C ALA A 17 -9.98 14.14 22.37
N GLY A 18 -9.75 13.99 23.67
CA GLY A 18 -8.97 12.89 24.24
C GLY A 18 -9.62 11.52 24.02
N ILE A 19 -10.95 11.43 24.20
CA ILE A 19 -11.72 10.21 23.93
C ILE A 19 -11.67 9.86 22.44
N VAL A 20 -11.87 10.84 21.54
CA VAL A 20 -11.77 10.61 20.09
C VAL A 20 -10.36 10.19 19.68
N PHE A 21 -9.32 10.77 20.27
CA PHE A 21 -7.93 10.39 20.02
C PHE A 21 -7.64 8.96 20.48
N ALA A 22 -8.09 8.58 21.69
CA ALA A 22 -7.95 7.22 22.21
C ALA A 22 -8.71 6.17 21.35
N LEU A 23 -9.94 6.50 20.91
CA LEU A 23 -10.73 5.63 20.02
C LEU A 23 -10.11 5.50 18.61
N LYS A 24 -9.42 6.54 18.11
CA LYS A 24 -8.66 6.44 16.85
C LYS A 24 -7.42 5.55 16.98
N GLN A 25 -6.75 5.55 18.14
CA GLN A 25 -5.56 4.72 18.35
C GLN A 25 -5.89 3.22 18.40
N THR A 26 -7.06 2.83 18.91
CA THR A 26 -7.50 1.42 18.90
C THR A 26 -8.00 0.95 17.54
N GLN A 27 -8.22 1.85 16.58
CA GLN A 27 -8.58 1.55 15.18
C GLN A 27 -7.36 1.51 14.24
N LYS A 28 -6.12 1.72 14.73
CA LYS A 28 -4.92 1.34 13.97
C LYS A 28 -4.83 -0.19 13.98
N LYS A 29 -5.73 -0.80 13.21
CA LYS A 29 -5.79 -2.23 12.92
C LYS A 29 -4.37 -2.64 12.53
N PRO A 30 -3.68 -3.48 13.32
CA PRO A 30 -2.48 -4.11 12.84
C PRO A 30 -2.89 -4.86 11.58
N ALA A 31 -2.17 -4.61 10.49
CA ALA A 31 -2.18 -5.46 9.32
C ALA A 31 -2.03 -6.90 9.83
N ALA A 32 -3.17 -7.58 9.89
CA ALA A 32 -3.26 -8.91 10.44
C ALA A 32 -2.53 -9.81 9.45
N SER A 33 -1.36 -10.25 9.87
CA SER A 33 -0.86 -11.61 9.66
C SER A 33 -1.21 -12.20 8.30
N VAL A 34 -0.41 -11.86 7.29
CA VAL A 34 -0.03 -12.89 6.33
C VAL A 34 0.64 -13.99 7.16
N PRO A 35 0.12 -15.23 7.16
CA PRO A 35 0.84 -16.32 7.78
C PRO A 35 2.15 -16.47 7.02
N ALA A 36 3.27 -16.47 7.74
CA ALA A 36 4.61 -16.75 7.21
C ALA A 36 4.78 -18.22 6.75
N THR A 37 3.70 -18.84 6.29
CA THR A 37 3.64 -20.18 5.67
C THR A 37 3.13 -20.05 4.23
N ALA A 38 3.81 -19.20 3.46
CA ALA A 38 3.81 -19.28 2.01
C ALA A 38 5.27 -19.18 1.53
N ALA A 39 6.14 -19.95 2.19
CA ALA A 39 7.45 -20.35 1.70
C ALA A 39 7.46 -21.86 1.39
N GLU A 40 6.29 -22.47 1.22
CA GLU A 40 6.18 -23.68 0.43
C GLU A 40 6.11 -23.25 -1.02
N SER A 41 7.25 -23.41 -1.67
CA SER A 41 7.43 -23.38 -3.11
C SER A 41 6.24 -24.01 -3.81
N VAL A 42 5.50 -23.22 -4.60
CA VAL A 42 4.87 -23.75 -5.81
C VAL A 42 6.01 -24.20 -6.74
N ALA A 43 6.52 -25.39 -6.44
CA ALA A 43 7.27 -26.21 -7.36
C ALA A 43 6.27 -27.26 -7.85
N ASP A 44 5.71 -27.05 -9.04
CA ASP A 44 5.56 -28.08 -10.07
C ASP A 44 4.86 -27.48 -11.29
N GLU A 45 5.64 -26.96 -12.25
CA GLU A 45 5.56 -27.39 -13.64
C GLU A 45 6.98 -27.26 -14.22
N GLY A 46 7.49 -28.38 -14.74
CA GLY A 46 8.90 -28.60 -15.05
C GLY A 46 9.47 -27.62 -16.07
N GLY A 47 10.42 -26.78 -15.62
CA GLY A 47 11.30 -25.99 -16.47
C GLY A 47 12.59 -25.68 -15.72
N ALA A 48 13.73 -26.09 -16.28
CA ALA A 48 15.06 -25.98 -15.67
C ALA A 48 15.36 -24.56 -15.15
N ARG A 49 15.73 -24.44 -13.87
CA ARG A 49 16.00 -23.15 -13.21
C ARG A 49 17.39 -22.63 -13.57
N GLN A 50 17.46 -21.75 -14.57
CA GLN A 50 18.54 -20.77 -14.71
C GLN A 50 18.63 -19.94 -13.40
N PRO A 51 19.77 -19.31 -13.05
CA PRO A 51 19.84 -18.41 -11.91
C PRO A 51 18.80 -17.31 -12.13
N ALA A 52 17.64 -17.49 -11.50
CA ALA A 52 16.43 -16.80 -11.89
C ALA A 52 16.50 -15.38 -11.33
N ALA A 53 16.35 -14.39 -12.21
CA ALA A 53 16.00 -13.05 -11.77
C ALA A 53 14.78 -13.14 -10.83
N LEU A 54 14.71 -12.25 -9.85
CA LEU A 54 13.53 -12.19 -8.99
C LEU A 54 12.30 -11.93 -9.87
N PRO A 55 11.14 -12.54 -9.58
CA PRO A 55 9.89 -12.16 -10.21
C PRO A 55 9.65 -10.67 -10.03
N ARG A 56 8.99 -10.04 -11.00
CA ARG A 56 8.78 -8.59 -11.02
C ARG A 56 7.29 -8.25 -11.09
N LEU A 57 6.85 -7.33 -10.25
CA LEU A 57 5.54 -6.70 -10.29
C LEU A 57 5.71 -5.25 -10.74
N VAL A 58 5.23 -4.92 -11.94
CA VAL A 58 5.23 -3.54 -12.46
C VAL A 58 3.83 -2.95 -12.34
N ASP A 59 3.67 -1.87 -11.58
CA ASP A 59 2.45 -1.05 -11.53
C ASP A 59 2.62 0.19 -12.42
N LEU A 60 1.80 0.26 -13.48
CA LEU A 60 1.68 1.43 -14.32
C LEU A 60 0.53 2.30 -13.82
N GLY A 61 0.87 3.45 -13.22
CA GLY A 61 -0.08 4.35 -12.58
C GLY A 61 0.29 5.82 -12.75
N ALA A 62 -0.20 6.67 -11.85
CA ALA A 62 0.17 8.09 -11.79
C ALA A 62 -0.07 8.67 -10.38
N ASP A 63 0.75 9.62 -9.94
CA ASP A 63 0.70 10.18 -8.57
C ASP A 63 -0.62 10.89 -8.24
N LYS A 64 -1.31 11.40 -9.27
CA LYS A 64 -2.57 12.16 -9.13
C LYS A 64 -3.81 11.34 -9.53
N CYS A 65 -3.63 10.07 -9.89
CA CYS A 65 -4.72 9.15 -10.14
C CYS A 65 -5.26 8.62 -8.80
N ILE A 66 -6.54 8.88 -8.50
CA ILE A 66 -7.15 8.52 -7.20
C ILE A 66 -7.06 7.01 -6.92
N PRO A 67 -7.45 6.12 -7.85
CA PRO A 67 -7.29 4.67 -7.64
C PRO A 67 -5.82 4.26 -7.43
N CYS A 68 -4.88 4.88 -8.14
CA CYS A 68 -3.45 4.61 -8.01
C CYS A 68 -2.92 4.98 -6.61
N LYS A 69 -3.34 6.13 -6.07
CA LYS A 69 -3.00 6.53 -4.69
C LYS A 69 -3.53 5.56 -3.63
N GLN A 70 -4.67 4.94 -3.88
CA GLN A 70 -5.22 3.91 -2.99
C GLN A 70 -4.41 2.62 -3.05
N MET A 71 -3.78 2.32 -4.20
CA MET A 71 -2.93 1.14 -4.39
C MET A 71 -1.51 1.32 -3.81
N ALA A 72 -0.97 2.54 -3.82
CA ALA A 72 0.37 2.86 -3.32
C ALA A 72 0.72 2.23 -1.95
N PRO A 73 -0.10 2.32 -0.87
CA PRO A 73 0.24 1.69 0.41
C PRO A 73 0.37 0.16 0.31
N ILE A 74 -0.43 -0.49 -0.55
CA ILE A 74 -0.39 -1.94 -0.75
C ILE A 74 0.91 -2.34 -1.45
N LEU A 75 1.35 -1.58 -2.47
CA LEU A 75 2.62 -1.83 -3.16
C LEU A 75 3.83 -1.66 -2.24
N GLU A 76 3.81 -0.69 -1.33
CA GLU A 76 4.87 -0.51 -0.33
C GLU A 76 4.89 -1.65 0.71
N GLU A 77 3.73 -2.14 1.11
CA GLU A 77 3.63 -3.34 1.95
C GLU A 77 4.20 -4.57 1.25
N LEU A 78 3.92 -4.77 -0.05
CA LEU A 78 4.47 -5.87 -0.85
C LEU A 78 5.99 -5.80 -0.98
N LYS A 79 6.55 -4.62 -1.28
CA LYS A 79 8.02 -4.41 -1.32
C LYS A 79 8.70 -4.86 -0.04
N THR A 80 8.09 -4.53 1.10
CA THR A 80 8.64 -4.84 2.42
C THR A 80 8.49 -6.32 2.76
N ALA A 81 7.30 -6.88 2.52
CA ALA A 81 6.98 -8.27 2.87
C ALA A 81 7.77 -9.29 2.03
N TYR A 82 8.07 -8.96 0.77
CA TYR A 82 8.75 -9.85 -0.17
C TYR A 82 10.15 -9.35 -0.56
N ALA A 83 10.80 -8.59 0.33
CA ALA A 83 12.16 -8.10 0.09
C ALA A 83 13.13 -9.26 -0.23
N GLY A 84 13.82 -9.16 -1.36
CA GLY A 84 14.73 -10.20 -1.86
C GLY A 84 14.04 -11.43 -2.48
N GLN A 85 12.70 -11.40 -2.62
CA GLN A 85 11.90 -12.45 -3.25
C GLN A 85 11.07 -11.93 -4.43
N LEU A 86 10.65 -10.66 -4.41
CA LEU A 86 9.87 -9.98 -5.44
C LEU A 86 10.43 -8.57 -5.63
N GLU A 87 10.62 -8.15 -6.87
CA GLU A 87 10.85 -6.75 -7.20
C GLU A 87 9.51 -6.08 -7.53
N VAL A 88 9.19 -4.97 -6.86
CA VAL A 88 7.99 -4.20 -7.15
C VAL A 88 8.40 -2.82 -7.67
N GLU A 89 7.95 -2.48 -8.86
CA GLU A 89 8.27 -1.24 -9.57
C GLU A 89 6.99 -0.44 -9.81
N PHE A 90 7.07 0.88 -9.64
CA PHE A 90 5.99 1.80 -9.98
C PHE A 90 6.46 2.73 -11.10
N ILE A 91 5.67 2.86 -12.15
CA ILE A 91 5.93 3.75 -13.27
C ILE A 91 4.78 4.77 -13.38
N ASP A 92 5.11 6.05 -13.20
CA ASP A 92 4.17 7.14 -13.46
C ASP A 92 4.09 7.40 -14.97
N VAL A 93 2.98 6.98 -15.59
CA VAL A 93 2.78 7.12 -17.04
C VAL A 93 2.47 8.55 -17.47
N TRP A 94 2.19 9.47 -16.55
CA TRP A 94 2.05 10.90 -16.88
C TRP A 94 3.40 11.61 -16.91
N LYS A 95 4.39 11.11 -16.18
CA LYS A 95 5.79 11.57 -16.26
C LYS A 95 6.58 10.84 -17.35
N ASN A 96 6.21 9.58 -17.62
CA ASN A 96 6.80 8.76 -18.68
C ASN A 96 5.70 8.29 -19.66
N PRO A 97 5.27 9.15 -20.61
CA PRO A 97 4.13 8.86 -21.50
C PRO A 97 4.36 7.66 -22.42
N ASP A 98 5.61 7.32 -22.72
CA ASP A 98 5.95 6.18 -23.57
C ASP A 98 5.76 4.84 -22.86
N ALA A 99 5.85 4.82 -21.52
CA ALA A 99 5.72 3.59 -20.73
C ALA A 99 4.39 2.88 -20.99
N GLY A 100 3.26 3.59 -20.99
CA GLY A 100 1.97 2.95 -21.23
C GLY A 100 1.91 2.20 -22.57
N SER A 101 2.51 2.77 -23.62
CA SER A 101 2.59 2.15 -24.94
C SER A 101 3.55 0.96 -24.98
N GLN A 102 4.69 1.04 -24.30
CA GLN A 102 5.66 -0.05 -24.20
C GLN A 102 5.06 -1.32 -23.57
N TYR A 103 4.17 -1.14 -22.59
CA TYR A 103 3.45 -2.24 -21.93
C TYR A 103 2.10 -2.54 -22.58
N GLY A 104 1.70 -1.82 -23.63
CA GLY A 104 0.44 -2.04 -24.36
C GLY A 104 -0.84 -1.71 -23.57
N ILE A 105 -0.74 -0.92 -22.50
CA ILE A 105 -1.88 -0.62 -21.63
C ILE A 105 -2.63 0.64 -22.08
N ARG A 106 -3.93 0.69 -21.81
CA ARG A 106 -4.79 1.86 -22.12
C ARG A 106 -5.52 2.43 -20.90
N VAL A 107 -5.37 1.80 -19.74
CA VAL A 107 -6.02 2.20 -18.50
C VAL A 107 -5.01 2.10 -17.35
N ILE A 108 -5.14 3.00 -16.38
CA ILE A 108 -4.35 2.97 -15.13
C ILE A 108 -5.29 2.89 -13.92
N PRO A 109 -4.86 2.28 -12.79
CA PRO A 109 -3.63 1.51 -12.66
C PRO A 109 -3.71 0.16 -13.40
N THR A 110 -2.58 -0.32 -13.94
CA THR A 110 -2.44 -1.69 -14.47
C THR A 110 -1.21 -2.35 -13.85
N GLN A 111 -1.38 -3.57 -13.32
CA GLN A 111 -0.33 -4.33 -12.67
C GLN A 111 0.04 -5.56 -13.52
N ILE A 112 1.34 -5.76 -13.77
CA ILE A 112 1.86 -6.83 -14.63
C ILE A 112 2.88 -7.64 -13.83
N PHE A 113 2.73 -8.97 -13.84
CA PHE A 113 3.68 -9.91 -13.24
C PHE A 113 4.55 -10.56 -14.33
N TYR A 114 5.86 -10.60 -14.10
CA TYR A 114 6.88 -11.27 -14.90
C TYR A 114 7.56 -12.39 -14.11
#